data_AF-A0A969RT32-F1
#
_entry.id   AF-A0A969RT32-F1
#
_cell.length_a   1.000
_cell.length_b   1.000
_cell.length_c   1.000
_cell.angle_alpha   90.00
_cell.angle_beta   90.00
_cell.angle_gamma   90.00
#
_symmetry.space_group_name_H-M   'P 1'
#
loop_
_entity.id
_entity.type
_entity.pdbx_description
1 polymer ?
#
loop_
_entity_poly.entity_id
_entity_poly.type
_entity_poly.pdbx_seq_one_letter_code
_entity_poly.pdbx_strand_id
1 'polypeptide(L)' 'ENVAQGQKTPSEVVRSWMKSPGHRQNILNPNFTEIGVGYSQNYWTQVFAKSR' A
#
# COMPACT_ATOMS: atom_id res chain seq x y z
N GLU A 1 -7.15 0.60 1.57
CA GLU A 1 -6.38 1.29 0.50
C GLU A 1 -5.26 2.07 1.15
N ASN A 2 -4.08 2.10 0.52
CA ASN A 2 -2.99 2.99 0.90
C ASN A 2 -2.64 3.89 -0.28
N VAL A 3 -2.37 5.16 -0.01
CA VAL A 3 -1.92 6.16 -0.99
C VAL A 3 -0.69 6.87 -0.44
N ALA A 4 0.29 7.14 -1.29
CA ALA A 4 1.44 7.96 -0.94
C ALA A 4 1.98 8.70 -2.16
N GLN A 5 2.76 9.76 -1.91
CA GLN A 5 3.39 10.55 -2.96
C GLN A 5 4.85 10.84 -2.60
N GLY A 6 5.71 10.87 -3.61
CA GLY A 6 7.08 11.40 -3.51
C GLY A 6 8.15 10.38 -3.13
N GLN A 7 7.79 9.15 -2.76
CA GLN A 7 8.76 8.06 -2.64
C GLN A 7 9.21 7.63 -4.03
N LYS A 8 10.52 7.42 -4.21
CA LYS A 8 11.12 7.16 -5.52
C LYS A 8 11.19 5.67 -5.84
N THR A 9 11.07 4.82 -4.82
CA THR A 9 11.20 3.37 -4.97
C THR A 9 10.06 2.62 -4.27
N PRO A 10 9.71 1.42 -4.74
CA PRO A 10 8.77 0.54 -4.05
C PRO A 10 9.15 0.29 -2.58
N SER A 11 10.44 0.08 -2.31
CA SER A 11 10.93 -0.17 -0.94
C SER A 11 10.80 1.06 -0.04
N GLU A 12 10.94 2.27 -0.57
CA GLU A 12 10.68 3.49 0.20
C GLU A 12 9.20 3.65 0.55
N VAL A 13 8.29 3.44 -0.41
CA VAL A 13 6.85 3.59 -0.15
C VAL A 13 6.33 2.53 0.81
N VAL A 14 6.75 1.26 0.66
CA VAL A 14 6.36 0.19 1.58
C VAL A 14 6.91 0.46 2.99
N ARG A 15 8.16 0.92 3.13
CA ARG A 15 8.70 1.33 4.44
C ARG A 15 7.93 2.50 5.04
N SER A 16 7.51 3.47 4.23
CA SER A 16 6.69 4.60 4.67
C SER A 16 5.33 4.13 5.20
N TRP A 17 4.61 3.30 4.44
CA TRP A 17 3.34 2.72 4.87
C TRP A 17 3.47 1.86 6.13
N MET A 18 4.52 1.04 6.24
CA MET A 18 4.75 0.22 7.43
C MET A 18 5.03 1.04 8.71
N LYS A 19 5.53 2.27 8.59
CA LYS A 19 5.72 3.19 9.72
C LYS A 19 4.44 3.94 10.12
N SER A 20 3.41 3.93 9.28
CA SER A 20 2.13 4.58 9.56
C SER A 20 1.13 3.56 10.10
N PRO A 21 0.59 3.74 11.33
CA PRO A 21 -0.32 2.76 11.93
C PRO A 21 -1.51 2.37 11.05
N GLY A 22 -2.18 3.35 10.42
CA GLY A 22 -3.34 3.10 9.56
C GLY A 22 -2.98 2.34 8.28
N HIS A 23 -1.92 2.73 7.59
CA HIS A 23 -1.48 2.03 6.38
C HIS A 23 -0.96 0.62 6.69
N ARG A 24 -0.22 0.48 7.80
CA ARG A 24 0.26 -0.81 8.31
C ARG A 24 -0.88 -1.76 8.64
N GLN A 25 -1.97 -1.25 9.24
CA GLN A 25 -3.15 -2.05 9.54
C GLN A 25 -3.73 -2.67 8.26
N ASN A 26 -3.79 -1.93 7.16
CA ASN A 26 -4.25 -2.46 5.87
C ASN A 26 -3.32 -3.56 5.34
N ILE A 27 -1.99 -3.34 5.41
CA ILE A 27 -0.98 -4.28 4.92
C ILE A 27 -1.01 -5.60 5.70
N LEU A 28 -1.18 -5.53 7.02
CA LEU A 28 -1.13 -6.70 7.90
C LEU A 28 -2.51 -7.34 8.14
N ASN A 29 -3.57 -6.87 7.49
CA ASN A 29 -4.90 -7.43 7.67
C ASN A 29 -5.01 -8.79 6.97
N PRO A 30 -5.16 -9.91 7.70
CA PRO A 30 -5.20 -11.25 7.11
C PRO A 30 -6.49 -11.53 6.33
N ASN A 31 -7.50 -10.65 6.40
CA ASN A 31 -8.74 -10.81 5.64
C ASN A 31 -8.57 -10.50 4.15
N PHE A 32 -7.51 -9.80 3.77
CA PHE A 32 -7.21 -9.52 2.37
C PHE A 32 -6.35 -10.64 1.78
N THR A 33 -6.75 -11.14 0.62
CA THR A 33 -6.08 -12.23 -0.10
C THR A 33 -5.46 -11.77 -1.41
N GLU A 34 -5.82 -10.57 -1.86
CA GLU A 34 -5.40 -10.00 -3.14
C GLU A 34 -4.90 -8.57 -2.94
N ILE A 35 -3.92 -8.18 -3.77
CA ILE A 35 -3.42 -6.81 -3.83
C ILE A 35 -3.32 -6.33 -5.27
N GLY A 36 -3.61 -5.04 -5.48
CA GLY A 36 -3.30 -4.30 -6.70
C GLY A 36 -2.40 -3.11 -6.35
N VAL A 37 -1.35 -2.89 -7.14
CA VAL A 37 -0.41 -1.79 -6.94
C VAL A 37 -0.34 -0.95 -8.21
N GLY A 38 -0.51 0.36 -8.07
CA GLY A 38 -0.43 1.34 -9.14
C GLY A 38 0.64 2.40 -8.86
N TYR A 39 1.33 2.83 -9.91
CA TYR A 39 2.26 3.95 -9.85
C TYR A 39 2.05 4.89 -11.05
N SER A 40 1.82 6.17 -10.78
CA SER A 40 1.67 7.20 -11.83
C SER A 40 2.06 8.57 -11.27
N GLN A 41 2.85 9.34 -12.02
CA GLN A 41 3.22 10.73 -11.67
C GLN A 41 3.71 10.90 -10.21
N ASN A 42 4.58 10.01 -9.72
CA ASN A 42 5.07 9.98 -8.34
C ASN A 42 4.01 9.69 -7.26
N TYR A 43 2.82 9.23 -7.64
CA TYR A 43 1.81 8.70 -6.74
C TYR A 43 1.85 7.18 -6.74
N TRP A 44 1.80 6.61 -5.53
CA TRP A 44 1.67 5.19 -5.28
C TRP A 44 0.29 4.91 -4.71
N THR A 45 -0.37 3.89 -5.26
CA THR A 45 -1.62 3.35 -4.72
C THR A 45 -1.47 1.86 -4.48
N GLN A 46 -2.04 1.39 -3.36
CA GLN A 46 -2.16 -0.03 -3.05
C GLN A 46 -3.58 -0.32 -2.58
N VAL A 47 -4.27 -1.15 -3.36
CA VAL A 47 -5.63 -1.62 -3.06
C VAL A 47 -5.53 -3.04 -2.55
N PHE A 48 -6.35 -3.35 -1.55
CA PHE A 48 -6.46 -4.68 -0.95
C PHE A 48 -7.87 -5.21 -1.19
N ALA A 49 -7.97 -6.47 -1.57
CA ALA A 49 -9.24 -7.13 -1.82
C ALA A 49 -9.25 -8.52 -1.19
N LYS A 50 -10.46 -9.09 -1.11
CA LYS A 50 -10.70 -10.47 -0.73
C LYS A 50 -11.47 -11.12 -1.87
N SER A 51 -10.96 -12.23 -2.38
CA SER A 51 -11.67 -13.06 -3.35
C SER A 51 -13.01 -13.52 -2.75
N ARG A 52 -14.06 -13.59 -3.57
CA ARG A 52 -15.37 -14.11 -3.14
C ARG A 52 -15.32 -15.60 -2.85
#